data_AF-A0A7J6UVC0-F1
#
_entry.id   AF-A0A7J6UVC0-F1
#
_cell.length_a   1.000
_cell.length_b   1.000
_cell.length_c   1.000
_cell.angle_alpha   90.00
_cell.angle_beta   90.00
_cell.angle_gamma   90.00
#
_symmetry.space_group_name_H-M   'P 1'
#
loop_
_entity.id
_entity.type
_entity.pdbx_description
1 polymer ?
#
loop_
_entity_poly.entity_id
_entity_poly.type
_entity_poly.pdbx_seq_one_letter_code
_entity_poly.pdbx_strand_id
1 'polypeptide(L)'
;MGKDSVWIITNGVTDHIDFANASVISTMQGIIGVRSYFSQSTAIYKKFKSRFRKNFLQEHPEEVNTKLGIFALEAYDAVWAWCPLQ
;
A
#
# COMPACT_ATOMS: atom_id res chain seq x y z
N MET A 1 12.16 -19.32 13.43
CA MET A 1 13.42 -18.54 13.35
C MET A 1 14.08 -18.55 14.71
N GLY A 2 15.41 -18.49 14.76
CA GLY A 2 16.13 -18.41 16.03
C GLY A 2 15.80 -17.10 16.75
N LYS A 3 15.79 -17.12 18.08
CA LYS A 3 15.54 -15.93 18.92
C LYS A 3 16.59 -14.83 18.73
N ASP A 4 17.69 -15.12 18.04
CA ASP A 4 18.88 -14.27 17.92
C ASP A 4 19.14 -13.80 16.47
N SER A 5 18.13 -13.84 15.60
CA SER A 5 18.27 -13.43 14.19
C SER A 5 17.26 -12.35 13.82
N VAL A 6 17.72 -11.34 13.10
CA VAL A 6 16.90 -10.25 12.56
C VAL A 6 16.91 -10.29 11.04
N TRP A 7 15.76 -10.07 10.42
CA TRP A 7 15.60 -9.97 8.96
C TRP A 7 15.26 -8.56 8.57
N ILE A 8 16.00 -8.06 7.59
CA ILE A 8 15.72 -6.76 6.98
C ILE A 8 14.94 -7.02 5.69
N ILE A 9 13.74 -6.47 5.61
CA ILE A 9 12.89 -6.59 4.42
C ILE A 9 12.76 -5.24 3.73
N THR A 10 12.76 -5.25 2.40
CA THR A 10 12.67 -4.05 1.58
C THR A 10 11.21 -3.59 1.44
N ASN A 11 11.02 -2.40 0.89
CA ASN A 11 9.70 -1.84 0.59
C ASN A 11 8.87 -2.75 -0.33
N GLY A 12 9.51 -3.49 -1.24
CA GLY A 12 8.86 -4.49 -2.08
C GLY A 12 8.12 -5.60 -1.31
N VAL A 13 8.42 -5.82 -0.03
CA VAL A 13 7.65 -6.71 0.86
C VAL A 13 6.85 -5.89 1.87
N THR A 14 7.48 -4.91 2.52
CA THR A 14 6.88 -4.14 3.61
C THR A 14 5.63 -3.37 3.18
N ASP A 15 5.59 -2.89 1.94
CA ASP A 15 4.43 -2.13 1.43
C ASP A 15 3.17 -2.99 1.27
N HIS A 16 3.31 -4.31 1.25
CA HIS A 16 2.21 -5.28 1.15
C HIS A 16 1.77 -5.85 2.51
N ILE A 17 2.53 -5.65 3.60
CA ILE A 17 2.19 -6.20 4.93
C ILE A 17 0.79 -5.77 5.38
N ASP A 18 0.42 -4.56 4.99
CA ASP A 18 -0.88 -3.94 5.23
C ASP A 18 -2.09 -4.69 4.65
N PHE A 19 -1.86 -5.65 3.75
CA PHE A 19 -2.85 -6.54 3.13
C PHE A 19 -2.80 -7.96 3.69
N ALA A 20 -1.77 -8.31 4.47
CA ALA A 20 -1.64 -9.61 5.09
C ALA A 20 -2.61 -9.77 6.27
N ASN A 21 -3.01 -11.01 6.54
CA ASN A 21 -3.84 -11.33 7.69
C ASN A 21 -3.10 -11.05 9.00
N ALA A 22 -3.82 -10.57 10.02
CA ALA A 22 -3.24 -10.30 11.34
C ALA A 22 -2.55 -11.53 11.96
N SER A 23 -3.06 -12.74 11.68
CA SER A 23 -2.44 -14.00 12.12
C SER A 23 -1.11 -14.30 11.43
N VAL A 24 -0.90 -13.83 10.20
CA VAL A 24 0.39 -13.95 9.50
C VAL A 24 1.36 -12.94 10.08
N ILE A 25 0.93 -11.69 10.25
CA ILE A 25 1.75 -10.62 10.83
C ILE A 25 2.21 -10.99 12.25
N SER A 26 1.38 -11.66 13.06
CA SER A 26 1.78 -12.05 14.42
C SER A 26 2.91 -13.10 14.46
N THR A 27 3.12 -13.85 13.37
CA THR A 27 4.23 -14.81 13.24
C THR A 27 5.53 -14.17 12.79
N MET A 28 5.49 -12.93 12.29
CA MET A 28 6.63 -12.17 11.80
C MET A 28 7.48 -11.62 12.96
N GLN A 29 8.21 -12.50 13.65
CA GLN A 29 9.13 -12.12 14.74
C GLN A 29 10.53 -11.82 14.19
N GLY A 30 11.21 -10.81 14.75
CA GLY A 30 12.58 -10.46 14.36
C GLY A 30 12.68 -9.83 12.97
N ILE A 31 11.68 -9.06 12.54
CA ILE A 31 11.66 -8.40 11.21
C ILE A 31 11.74 -6.88 11.39
N ILE A 32 12.62 -6.26 10.60
CA ILE A 32 12.73 -4.80 10.44
C ILE A 32 12.50 -4.50 8.95
N GLY A 33 11.54 -3.64 8.64
CA GLY A 33 11.19 -3.31 7.26
C GLY A 33 11.42 -1.85 6.93
N VAL A 34 11.79 -1.59 5.67
CA VAL A 34 11.71 -0.25 5.08
C VAL A 34 10.41 -0.15 4.30
N ARG A 35 9.66 0.95 4.45
CA ARG A 35 8.37 1.16 3.80
C ARG A 35 8.40 2.45 2.98
N SER A 36 7.74 2.43 1.82
CA SER A 36 7.52 3.63 1.02
C SER A 36 6.58 4.59 1.76
N TYR A 37 6.98 5.87 1.86
CA TYR A 37 6.22 6.89 2.57
C TYR A 37 5.51 7.85 1.61
N PHE A 38 4.25 8.16 1.92
CA PHE A 38 3.49 9.20 1.24
C PHE A 38 2.63 9.97 2.25
N SER A 39 2.44 11.26 1.99
CA SER A 39 1.66 12.13 2.87
C SER A 39 0.16 11.88 2.69
N GLN A 40 -0.42 11.16 3.65
CA GLN A 40 -1.85 10.85 3.67
C GLN A 40 -2.74 12.03 4.11
N SER A 41 -2.14 13.13 4.58
CA SER A 41 -2.87 14.30 5.06
C SER A 41 -3.32 15.23 3.93
N THR A 42 -2.66 15.16 2.77
CA THR A 42 -2.90 16.07 1.63
C THR A 42 -4.32 15.91 1.06
N ALA A 43 -4.89 17.02 0.58
CA ALA A 43 -6.18 17.02 -0.08
C ALA A 43 -6.18 16.18 -1.37
N ILE A 44 -5.07 16.23 -2.12
CA ILE A 44 -4.88 15.46 -3.36
C ILE A 44 -4.95 13.96 -3.07
N TYR A 45 -4.22 13.48 -2.07
CA TYR A 45 -4.27 12.07 -1.65
C TYR A 45 -5.69 11.65 -1.25
N LYS A 46 -6.37 12.43 -0.40
CA LYS A 46 -7.73 12.11 0.06
C LYS A 46 -8.72 12.04 -1.11
N LYS A 47 -8.60 12.96 -2.07
CA LYS A 47 -9.42 12.98 -3.30
C LYS A 47 -9.17 11.74 -4.15
N PHE A 48 -7.90 11.39 -4.38
CA PHE A 48 -7.53 10.20 -5.15
C PHE A 48 -8.02 8.92 -4.47
N LYS A 49 -7.74 8.76 -3.16
CA LYS A 49 -8.18 7.59 -2.38
C LYS A 49 -9.69 7.36 -2.45
N SER A 50 -10.49 8.43 -2.34
CA SER A 50 -11.95 8.34 -2.44
C SER A 50 -12.40 7.87 -3.83
N ARG A 51 -11.84 8.47 -4.89
CA ARG A 51 -12.11 8.08 -6.29
C ARG A 51 -11.70 6.64 -6.57
N PHE A 52 -10.48 6.26 -6.20
CA PHE A 52 -9.94 4.92 -6.40
C PHE A 52 -10.85 3.89 -5.73
N ARG A 53 -11.19 4.08 -4.44
CA ARG A 53 -12.05 3.15 -3.71
C ARG A 53 -13.44 2.99 -4.35
N LYS A 54 -14.04 4.09 -4.81
CA LYS A 54 -15.33 4.05 -5.49
C LYS A 54 -15.27 3.22 -6.77
N ASN A 55 -14.30 3.52 -7.64
CA ASN A 55 -14.17 2.84 -8.94
C ASN A 55 -13.79 1.37 -8.75
N PHE A 56 -12.84 1.09 -7.86
CA PHE A 56 -12.36 -0.26 -7.58
C PHE A 56 -13.49 -1.17 -7.08
N LEU A 57 -14.37 -0.69 -6.20
CA LEU A 57 -15.55 -1.46 -5.74
C LEU A 57 -16.62 -1.65 -6.82
N GLN A 58 -16.72 -0.75 -7.79
CA GLN A 58 -17.66 -0.91 -8.91
C GLN A 58 -17.17 -1.99 -9.88
N GLU A 59 -15.86 -2.07 -10.09
CA GLU A 59 -15.21 -3.05 -10.97
C GLU A 59 -15.02 -4.42 -10.28
N HIS A 60 -14.82 -4.42 -8.96
CA HIS A 60 -14.60 -5.62 -8.13
C HIS A 60 -15.53 -5.65 -6.91
N PRO A 61 -16.84 -5.92 -7.10
CA PRO A 61 -17.83 -5.90 -6.00
C PRO A 61 -17.59 -6.97 -4.92
N GLU A 62 -16.92 -8.08 -5.27
CA GLU A 62 -16.57 -9.17 -4.39
C GLU A 62 -15.39 -8.87 -3.45
N GLU A 63 -14.63 -7.82 -3.75
CA GLU A 63 -13.38 -7.54 -3.07
C GLU A 63 -13.63 -6.89 -1.71
N VAL A 64 -13.19 -7.57 -0.65
CA VAL A 64 -13.39 -7.11 0.74
C VAL A 64 -12.39 -6.03 1.10
N ASN A 65 -11.18 -6.08 0.52
CA ASN A 65 -10.11 -5.15 0.85
C ASN A 65 -10.02 -4.00 -0.16
N THR A 66 -10.53 -2.85 0.25
CA THR A 66 -10.54 -1.62 -0.58
C THR A 66 -9.39 -0.66 -0.26
N LYS A 67 -8.35 -1.18 0.40
CA LYS A 67 -7.21 -0.38 0.82
C LYS A 67 -6.39 0.03 -0.39
N LEU A 68 -6.11 1.33 -0.48
CA LEU A 68 -5.24 1.88 -1.52
C LEU A 68 -3.79 1.48 -1.23
N GLY A 69 -3.19 0.70 -2.12
CA GLY A 69 -1.77 0.31 -2.07
C GLY A 69 -0.84 1.38 -2.65
N ILE A 70 0.45 1.29 -2.32
CA ILE A 70 1.47 2.22 -2.83
C ILE A 70 1.56 2.20 -4.36
N PHE A 71 1.50 1.02 -4.98
CA PHE A 71 1.64 0.89 -6.43
C PHE A 71 0.52 1.60 -7.21
N ALA A 72 -0.69 1.67 -6.64
CA ALA A 72 -1.78 2.43 -7.24
C ALA A 72 -1.53 3.94 -7.16
N LEU A 73 -0.89 4.42 -6.08
CA LEU A 73 -0.46 5.81 -5.96
C LEU A 73 0.67 6.13 -6.94
N GLU A 74 1.70 5.28 -7.01
CA GLU A 74 2.83 5.45 -7.92
C GLU A 74 2.39 5.42 -9.39
N ALA A 75 1.45 4.53 -9.75
CA ALA A 75 0.87 4.51 -11.09
C ALA A 75 0.09 5.80 -11.39
N TYR A 76 -0.67 6.33 -10.42
CA TYR A 76 -1.37 7.59 -10.57
C TYR A 76 -0.40 8.76 -10.79
N ASP A 77 0.66 8.84 -9.99
CA ASP A 77 1.68 9.88 -10.10
C ASP A 77 2.48 9.75 -11.40
N ALA A 78 2.79 8.53 -11.86
CA ALA A 78 3.46 8.28 -13.13
C ALA A 78 2.62 8.76 -14.31
N VAL A 79 1.31 8.46 -14.33
CA VAL A 79 0.39 8.95 -15.37
C VAL A 79 0.25 10.46 -15.31
N TRP A 80 0.14 11.04 -14.12
CA TRP A 80 0.06 12.48 -13.92
C TRP A 80 1.32 13.21 -14.40
N ALA A 81 2.50 12.68 -14.09
CA ALA A 81 3.78 13.22 -14.53
C ALA A 81 3.94 13.12 -16.06
N TRP A 82 3.42 12.05 -16.67
CA TRP A 82 3.44 11.84 -18.12
C TRP A 82 2.48 12.74 -18.89
N CYS A 83 1.30 13.02 -18.34
CA CYS A 83 0.29 13.85 -19.00
C CYS A 83 -0.13 15.02 -18.10
N PRO A 84 0.72 16.06 -17.97
CA PRO A 84 0.50 17.14 -17.01
C PRO A 84 -0.64 18.13 -17.37
N LEU A 85 -1.48 17.83 -18.39
CA LEU A 85 -2.52 18.75 -18.90
C LEU A 85 -3.96 18.31 -18.58
N GLN A 86 -4.18 17.64 -17.44
CA GLN A 86 -5.53 17.31 -16.95
C GLN A 86 -5.99 18.19 -15.79
#